data_AF-A0A2W0BCK6-F1
#
_entry.id   AF-A0A2W0BCK6-F1
#
_cell.length_a   1.000
_cell.length_b   1.000
_cell.length_c   1.000
_cell.angle_alpha   90.00
_cell.angle_beta   90.00
_cell.angle_gamma   90.00
#
_symmetry.space_group_name_H-M   'P 1'
#
loop_
_entity.id
_entity.type
_entity.pdbx_description
1 polymer ?
#
loop_
_entity_poly.entity_id
_entity_poly.type
_entity_poly.pdbx_seq_one_letter_code
_entity_poly.pdbx_strand_id
1 'polypeptide(L)'
;MLLLIGPRAFHLLRRFRIAQKPTLEPHTAATIWYTRLLKLLSRRGVRKTPTQTSQEFLKAIPQEPVRQAATRFTIHYERARFGDSAEDAEKLPELYREMEAVSKDK
;
A
#
# COMPACT_ATOMS: atom_id res chain seq x y z
N MET A 1 16.64 10.75 32.85
CA MET A 1 16.79 10.67 31.37
C MET A 1 15.41 10.82 30.73
N LEU A 2 15.05 12.03 30.29
CA LEU A 2 13.76 12.30 29.65
C LEU A 2 13.96 12.20 28.12
N LEU A 3 13.45 11.15 27.49
CA LEU A 3 13.52 10.99 26.03
C LEU A 3 12.56 11.98 25.37
N LEU A 4 13.13 13.04 24.79
CA LEU A 4 12.47 13.96 23.86
C LEU A 4 12.08 13.19 22.58
N ILE A 5 10.93 12.53 22.62
CA ILE A 5 10.30 11.97 21.42
C ILE A 5 9.70 13.15 20.65
N GLY A 6 10.50 13.72 19.74
CA GLY A 6 10.10 14.87 18.94
C GLY A 6 8.87 14.59 18.04
N PRO A 7 8.21 15.66 17.54
CA PRO A 7 6.94 15.55 16.79
C PRO A 7 7.01 14.65 15.53
N ARG A 8 8.20 14.42 15.00
CA ARG A 8 8.43 13.50 13.87
C ARG A 8 8.20 12.03 14.24
N ALA A 9 8.58 11.62 15.45
CA ALA A 9 8.33 10.26 15.93
C ALA A 9 6.85 10.05 16.27
N PHE A 10 6.15 11.11 16.69
CA PHE A 10 4.70 11.09 16.89
C PHE A 10 3.91 10.83 15.59
N HIS A 11 4.33 11.42 14.46
CA HIS A 11 3.72 11.12 13.16
C HIS A 11 3.90 9.66 12.71
N LEU A 12 5.07 9.08 13.00
CA LEU A 12 5.34 7.67 12.69
C LEU A 12 4.48 6.76 13.57
N LEU A 13 4.43 6.99 14.89
CA LEU A 13 3.61 6.22 15.84
C LEU A 13 2.11 6.31 15.52
N ARG A 14 1.61 7.49 15.14
CA ARG A 14 0.20 7.68 14.75
C ARG A 14 -0.16 6.91 13.48
N ARG A 15 0.75 6.86 12.48
CA ARG A 15 0.57 6.02 11.28
C ARG A 15 0.55 4.52 11.60
N PHE A 16 1.35 4.07 12.57
CA PHE A 16 1.30 2.68 13.03
C PHE A 16 0.01 2.36 13.80
N ARG A 17 -0.53 3.29 14.60
CA ARG A 17 -1.82 3.13 15.29
C ARG A 17 -3.02 3.13 14.34
N ILE A 18 -2.99 3.93 13.28
CA ILE A 18 -4.03 3.94 12.23
C ILE A 18 -3.97 2.65 11.41
N ALA A 19 -2.77 2.13 11.13
CA ALA A 19 -2.61 0.81 10.51
C ALA A 19 -3.06 -0.36 11.41
N GLN A 20 -3.20 -0.14 12.73
CA GLN A 20 -3.75 -1.12 13.68
C GLN A 20 -5.26 -0.97 13.91
N LYS A 21 -5.91 0.10 13.42
CA LYS A 21 -7.37 0.28 13.44
C LYS A 21 -7.91 0.66 12.05
N PRO A 22 -7.79 -0.22 11.05
CA PRO A 22 -8.35 0.00 9.71
C PRO A 22 -9.86 0.31 9.72
N THR A 23 -10.58 -0.11 10.76
CA THR A 23 -12.02 0.17 10.96
C THR A 23 -12.36 1.65 11.19
N LEU A 24 -11.41 2.48 11.64
CA LEU A 24 -11.69 3.89 11.93
C LEU A 24 -11.35 4.83 10.76
N GLU A 25 -10.37 4.46 9.93
CA GLU A 25 -9.87 5.31 8.83
C GLU A 25 -9.41 4.48 7.62
N PRO A 26 -10.32 3.78 6.92
CA PRO A 26 -10.00 2.92 5.77
C PRO A 26 -9.23 3.64 4.66
N HIS A 27 -9.64 4.86 4.31
CA HIS A 27 -8.98 5.67 3.28
C HIS A 27 -7.52 5.97 3.59
N THR A 28 -7.24 6.32 4.85
CA THR A 28 -5.87 6.65 5.29
C THR A 28 -4.99 5.41 5.31
N ALA A 29 -5.50 4.29 5.82
CA ALA A 29 -4.79 3.01 5.80
C ALA A 29 -4.47 2.57 4.35
N ALA A 30 -5.45 2.65 3.44
CA ALA A 30 -5.30 2.34 2.03
C ALA A 30 -4.19 3.17 1.36
N THR A 31 -4.17 4.48 1.63
CA THR A 31 -3.14 5.39 1.09
C THR A 31 -1.73 5.00 1.55
N ILE A 32 -1.56 4.63 2.82
CA ILE A 32 -0.25 4.22 3.37
C ILE A 32 0.24 2.94 2.66
N TRP A 33 -0.62 1.94 2.54
CA TRP A 33 -0.28 0.67 1.91
C TRP A 33 -0.01 0.82 0.42
N TYR A 34 -0.80 1.60 -0.32
CA TYR A 34 -0.55 1.85 -1.74
C TYR A 34 0.78 2.59 -1.96
N THR A 35 1.13 3.55 -1.10
CA THR A 35 2.44 4.21 -1.15
C THR A 35 3.60 3.21 -0.98
N ARG A 36 3.42 2.22 -0.09
CA ARG A 36 4.40 1.13 0.09
C ARG A 36 4.49 0.25 -1.15
N LEU A 37 3.36 -0.14 -1.75
CA LEU A 37 3.34 -0.90 -3.01
C LEU A 37 4.13 -0.17 -4.11
N LEU A 38 3.84 1.12 -4.32
CA LEU A 38 4.54 1.92 -5.34
C LEU A 38 6.05 1.97 -5.07
N LYS A 39 6.45 2.13 -3.80
CA LYS A 39 7.87 2.11 -3.41
C LYS A 39 8.51 0.74 -3.69
N LEU A 40 7.83 -0.35 -3.35
CA LEU A 40 8.27 -1.72 -3.60
C LEU A 40 8.53 -1.95 -5.09
N LEU A 41 7.58 -1.59 -5.95
CA LEU A 41 7.70 -1.76 -7.41
C LEU A 41 8.74 -0.82 -8.02
N SER A 42 8.87 0.42 -7.50
CA SER A 42 9.88 1.38 -7.98
C SER A 42 11.31 0.89 -7.77
N ARG A 43 11.56 0.15 -6.68
CA ARG A 43 12.86 -0.49 -6.39
C ARG A 43 13.20 -1.60 -7.38
N ARG A 44 12.19 -2.08 -8.12
CA ARG A 44 12.31 -3.10 -9.17
C ARG A 44 12.20 -2.53 -10.57
N GLY A 45 12.35 -1.21 -10.72
CA GLY A 45 12.35 -0.54 -12.02
C GLY A 45 10.95 -0.20 -12.55
N VAL A 46 9.88 -0.59 -11.85
CA VAL A 46 8.51 -0.31 -12.29
C VAL A 46 7.96 0.90 -11.52
N ARG A 47 7.85 2.05 -12.18
CA ARG A 47 7.44 3.32 -11.57
C ARG A 47 6.12 3.80 -12.14
N LYS A 48 5.21 4.18 -11.24
CA LYS A 48 3.99 4.90 -11.59
C LYS A 48 4.30 6.38 -11.81
N THR A 49 3.85 6.97 -12.91
CA THR A 49 3.94 8.41 -13.12
C THR A 49 2.81 9.15 -12.38
N PRO A 50 2.95 10.47 -12.12
CA PRO A 50 1.88 11.26 -11.53
C PRO A 50 0.60 11.30 -12.38
N THR A 51 0.75 11.23 -13.71
CA THR A 51 -0.36 11.29 -14.67
C THR A 51 -1.05 9.95 -14.89
N GLN A 52 -0.39 8.83 -14.56
CA GLN A 52 -0.99 7.50 -14.67
C GLN A 52 -2.06 7.28 -13.60
N THR A 53 -3.17 6.68 -13.98
CA THR A 53 -4.13 6.07 -13.07
C THR A 53 -3.58 4.77 -12.47
N SER A 54 -4.22 4.25 -11.42
CA SER A 54 -3.85 2.95 -10.85
C SER A 54 -3.96 1.83 -11.89
N GLN A 55 -5.01 1.84 -12.71
CA GLN A 55 -5.28 0.83 -13.73
C GLN A 55 -4.26 0.89 -14.88
N GLU A 56 -3.90 2.08 -15.35
CA GLU A 56 -2.84 2.25 -16.36
C GLU A 56 -1.48 1.79 -15.83
N PHE A 57 -1.18 2.09 -14.56
CA PHE A 57 0.04 1.62 -13.93
C PHE A 57 0.12 0.09 -13.87
N LEU A 58 -0.99 -0.59 -13.53
CA LEU A 58 -1.03 -2.06 -13.51
C LEU A 58 -0.73 -2.67 -14.89
N LYS A 59 -1.29 -2.09 -15.96
CA LYS A 59 -1.03 -2.53 -17.34
C LYS A 59 0.42 -2.36 -17.75
N ALA A 60 1.14 -1.39 -17.17
CA ALA A 60 2.56 -1.16 -17.43
C ALA A 60 3.50 -2.14 -16.72
N ILE A 61 3.00 -3.01 -15.82
CA ILE A 61 3.82 -4.02 -15.14
C ILE A 61 4.10 -5.17 -16.12
N PRO A 62 5.37 -5.46 -16.48
CA PRO A 62 5.70 -6.44 -17.51
C PRO A 62 5.54 -7.90 -17.04
N GLN A 63 5.89 -8.19 -15.79
CA GLN A 63 5.87 -9.53 -15.22
C GLN A 63 4.43 -9.92 -14.84
N GLU A 64 3.88 -10.94 -15.48
CA GLU A 64 2.50 -11.42 -15.24
C GLU A 64 2.21 -11.72 -13.76
N PRO A 65 3.04 -12.49 -13.02
CA PRO A 65 2.75 -12.80 -11.63
C PRO A 65 2.68 -11.55 -10.74
N VAL A 66 3.61 -10.61 -10.96
CA VAL A 66 3.66 -9.33 -10.24
C VAL A 66 2.45 -8.47 -10.59
N ARG A 67 2.05 -8.44 -11.86
CA ARG A 67 0.86 -7.71 -12.33
C ARG A 67 -0.41 -8.25 -11.69
N GLN A 68 -0.59 -9.57 -11.65
CA GLN A 68 -1.77 -10.18 -11.05
C GLN A 68 -1.87 -9.89 -9.54
N ALA A 69 -0.77 -10.04 -8.82
CA ALA A 69 -0.72 -9.72 -7.39
C ALA A 69 -0.98 -8.23 -7.14
N ALA A 70 -0.40 -7.34 -7.96
CA ALA A 70 -0.61 -5.90 -7.85
C ALA A 70 -2.06 -5.50 -8.17
N THR A 71 -2.70 -6.19 -9.12
CA THR A 71 -4.11 -6.00 -9.44
C THR A 71 -5.00 -6.38 -8.27
N ARG A 72 -4.79 -7.56 -7.66
CA ARG A 72 -5.54 -7.98 -6.45
C ARG A 72 -5.41 -6.94 -5.34
N PHE A 73 -4.18 -6.53 -5.04
CA PHE A 73 -3.91 -5.48 -4.06
C PHE A 73 -4.67 -4.18 -4.40
N THR A 74 -4.61 -3.74 -5.65
CA THR A 74 -5.18 -2.46 -6.09
C THR A 74 -6.71 -2.45 -6.01
N ILE A 75 -7.38 -3.57 -6.25
CA ILE A 75 -8.84 -3.70 -6.08
C ILE A 75 -9.24 -3.42 -4.62
N HIS A 76 -8.59 -4.06 -3.65
CA HIS A 76 -8.85 -3.82 -2.22
C HIS A 76 -8.48 -2.39 -1.81
N TYR A 77 -7.39 -1.85 -2.35
CA TYR A 77 -7.00 -0.46 -2.14
C TYR A 77 -8.07 0.52 -2.63
N GLU A 78 -8.61 0.34 -3.84
CA GLU A 78 -9.62 1.23 -4.40
C GLU A 78 -10.92 1.18 -3.60
N ARG A 79 -11.34 -0.01 -3.15
CA ARG A 79 -12.51 -0.18 -2.28
C ARG A 79 -12.32 0.45 -0.90
N ALA A 80 -11.16 0.25 -0.28
CA ALA A 80 -10.84 0.85 1.01
C ALA A 80 -10.68 2.38 0.91
N ARG A 81 -10.12 2.87 -0.20
CA ARG A 81 -9.87 4.30 -0.40
C ARG A 81 -11.12 5.06 -0.79
N PHE A 82 -11.83 4.61 -1.81
CA PHE A 82 -12.93 5.36 -2.40
C PHE A 82 -14.30 4.87 -1.96
N GLY A 83 -14.40 3.62 -1.50
CA GLY A 83 -15.63 3.02 -0.97
C GLY A 83 -15.69 2.93 0.55
N ASP A 84 -14.68 3.48 1.25
CA ASP A 84 -14.56 3.47 2.72
C ASP A 84 -14.68 2.07 3.37
N SER A 85 -14.25 1.03 2.64
CA SER A 85 -14.33 -0.35 3.11
C SER A 85 -13.21 -0.69 4.10
N ALA A 86 -13.56 -0.75 5.38
CA ALA A 86 -12.67 -1.24 6.44
C ALA A 86 -12.21 -2.68 6.22
N GLU A 87 -13.10 -3.55 5.75
CA GLU A 87 -12.81 -4.97 5.48
C GLU A 87 -11.73 -5.11 4.40
N ASP A 88 -11.81 -4.31 3.33
CA ASP A 88 -10.79 -4.32 2.29
C ASP A 88 -9.47 -3.71 2.80
N ALA A 89 -9.53 -2.70 3.68
CA ALA A 89 -8.34 -2.11 4.30
C ALA A 89 -7.59 -3.12 5.19
N GLU A 90 -8.31 -4.00 5.88
CA GLU A 90 -7.76 -5.08 6.73
C GLU A 90 -6.97 -6.13 5.95
N LYS A 91 -7.31 -6.34 4.66
CA LYS A 91 -6.63 -7.32 3.78
C LYS A 91 -5.31 -6.79 3.21
N LEU A 92 -5.12 -5.47 3.16
CA LEU A 92 -3.94 -4.84 2.53
C LEU A 92 -2.58 -5.25 3.11
N PRO A 93 -2.39 -5.44 4.44
CA PRO A 93 -1.11 -5.90 4.98
C PRO A 93 -0.70 -7.28 4.47
N GLU A 94 -1.65 -8.21 4.36
CA GLU A 94 -1.40 -9.57 3.88
C GLU A 94 -1.10 -9.57 2.37
N LEU A 95 -1.94 -8.88 1.59
CA LEU A 95 -1.73 -8.70 0.15
C LEU A 95 -0.38 -8.02 -0.15
N TYR A 96 0.06 -7.09 0.72
CA TYR A 96 1.39 -6.49 0.60
C TYR A 96 2.52 -7.51 0.84
N ARG A 97 2.37 -8.45 1.78
CA ARG A 97 3.36 -9.51 1.98
C ARG A 97 3.41 -10.47 0.80
N GLU A 98 2.26 -10.82 0.22
CA GLU A 98 2.17 -11.60 -1.01
C GLU A 98 2.91 -10.89 -2.15
N MET A 99 2.69 -9.57 -2.30
CA MET A 99 3.44 -8.74 -3.23
C MET A 99 4.94 -8.83 -2.99
N GLU A 100 5.41 -8.68 -1.75
CA GLU A 100 6.84 -8.79 -1.42
C GLU A 100 7.45 -10.15 -1.79
N ALA A 101 6.71 -11.24 -1.62
CA ALA A 101 7.12 -12.59 -1.99
C ALA A 101 7.22 -12.77 -3.51
N VAL A 102 6.12 -12.53 -4.24
CA VAL A 102 6.03 -12.72 -5.70
C VAL A 102 7.08 -11.92 -6.46
N SER A 103 7.43 -10.75 -5.92
CA SER A 103 8.36 -9.85 -6.59
C SER A 103 9.83 -10.12 -6.24
N LYS A 104 10.13 -11.03 -5.29
CA LYS A 104 11.51 -11.51 -5.06
C LYS A 104 11.92 -12.57 -6.08
N ASP A 105 10.97 -13.34 -6.60
CA ASP A 105 11.23 -14.29 -7.68
C ASP A 105 11.47 -13.51 -8.97
N LYS A 106 12.68 -13.65 -9.50
CA LYS A 106 13.22 -12.89 -10.64
C LYS A 106 12.94 -13.58 -11.96
#